data_AF-A0A653ZS05-F1
#
_entry.id   AF-A0A653ZS05-F1
#
_cell.length_a   1.000
_cell.length_b   1.000
_cell.length_c   1.000
_cell.angle_alpha   90.00
_cell.angle_beta   90.00
_cell.angle_gamma   90.00
#
_symmetry.space_group_name_H-M   'P 1'
#
loop_
_entity.id
_entity.type
_entity.pdbx_description
1 polymer ?
#
loop_
_entity_poly.entity_id
_entity_poly.type
_entity_poly.pdbx_seq_one_letter_code
_entity_poly.pdbx_strand_id
1 'polypeptide(L)'
;MYCSNPAKQYIEKRNLDNSILEIGYNSGQFHHGERKSEELISNALEVGLLLDKGLINNRTGEKGYSIFANKCIAFPLKNKENEIVSFYFRAIVENKNGKHFYLKNRSGIYPGYPKKETKKLILTEAIIDCASLLQIKEIQDEYSLVSCFGTNGLNDEILKAIEELKDLEEIIFCFDNDDAGRKAVKKYAEDFRDYKVTTVELPNKDVNETLQLHDEEIFIKLLQERKFIFSDENVSNNIISTQVIQTTEKESVLKTTKEEIVKNSKILNPTDFLHQKDLLKSLNQLIEKAGIIGEENSRLLLFLITISYLNKSPLHGIVQGSSGSGKTHIISRIADLMPQEDVLRFTRITESSLYNWGEFDLFQKIIIIEDLDGLKEDALYALREFISNQVLRSSVTIKDKKGNNKSKTEKVCKE
;
A
#
# COMPACT_ATOMS: atom_id res chain seq x y z
N MET A 1 3.36 -20.48 8.79
CA MET A 1 2.64 -19.70 7.77
C MET A 1 1.86 -20.58 6.79
N TYR A 2 2.48 -21.63 6.24
CA TYR A 2 1.94 -22.53 5.22
C TYR A 2 0.57 -23.20 5.50
N CYS A 3 0.19 -23.38 6.76
CA CYS A 3 -1.03 -24.11 7.13
C CYS A 3 -2.21 -23.22 7.57
N SER A 4 -2.11 -21.90 7.45
CA SER A 4 -3.16 -20.96 7.89
C SER A 4 -3.60 -20.04 6.76
N ASN A 5 -4.80 -20.28 6.20
CA ASN A 5 -5.38 -19.43 5.15
C ASN A 5 -5.54 -17.96 5.60
N PRO A 6 -6.03 -17.64 6.82
CA PRO A 6 -6.11 -16.25 7.25
C PRO A 6 -4.76 -15.54 7.31
N ALA A 7 -3.69 -16.26 7.68
CA ALA A 7 -2.35 -15.69 7.72
C ALA A 7 -1.82 -15.41 6.30
N LYS A 8 -2.07 -16.32 5.35
CA LYS A 8 -1.71 -16.15 3.93
C LYS A 8 -2.45 -14.95 3.31
N GLN A 9 -3.76 -14.88 3.49
CA GLN A 9 -4.56 -13.76 3.00
C GLN A 9 -4.09 -12.42 3.58
N TYR A 10 -3.66 -12.40 4.85
CA TYR A 10 -3.14 -11.19 5.46
C TYR A 10 -1.84 -10.73 4.81
N ILE A 11 -0.85 -11.62 4.64
CA ILE A 11 0.43 -11.25 4.03
C ILE A 11 0.27 -10.92 2.54
N GLU A 12 -0.59 -11.64 1.81
CA GLU A 12 -0.94 -11.36 0.41
C GLU A 12 -1.55 -9.96 0.28
N LYS A 13 -2.51 -9.62 1.14
CA LYS A 13 -3.10 -8.28 1.19
C LYS A 13 -2.05 -7.20 1.51
N ARG A 14 -1.04 -7.51 2.33
CA ARG A 14 0.05 -6.60 2.66
C ARG A 14 1.18 -6.59 1.62
N ASN A 15 1.04 -7.35 0.54
CA ASN A 15 2.05 -7.56 -0.49
C ASN A 15 3.41 -8.04 0.08
N LEU A 16 3.38 -8.88 1.14
CA LEU A 16 4.56 -9.44 1.79
C LEU A 16 4.81 -10.88 1.31
N ASP A 17 6.00 -11.15 0.79
CA ASP A 17 6.40 -12.48 0.33
C ASP A 17 7.14 -13.28 1.41
N ASN A 18 6.51 -14.33 1.93
CA ASN A 18 7.10 -15.19 2.96
C ASN A 18 8.05 -16.29 2.46
N SER A 19 8.29 -16.35 1.14
CA SER A 19 9.38 -17.14 0.56
C SER A 19 10.71 -16.38 0.60
N ILE A 20 10.64 -15.05 0.65
CA ILE A 20 11.79 -14.13 0.74
C ILE A 20 12.00 -13.68 2.20
N LEU A 21 10.90 -13.30 2.87
CA LEU A 21 10.95 -12.75 4.22
C LEU A 21 10.94 -13.85 5.29
N GLU A 22 11.77 -13.66 6.31
CA GLU A 22 11.78 -14.53 7.49
C GLU A 22 10.63 -14.15 8.45
N ILE A 23 9.41 -14.58 8.09
CA ILE A 23 8.20 -14.29 8.87
C ILE A 23 7.45 -15.56 9.27
N GLY A 24 6.93 -15.56 10.50
CA GLY A 24 6.20 -16.66 11.13
C GLY A 24 4.72 -16.37 11.33
N TYR A 25 3.97 -17.39 11.75
CA TYR A 25 2.57 -17.21 12.20
C TYR A 25 2.36 -17.92 13.53
N ASN A 26 1.98 -17.17 14.56
CA ASN A 26 1.63 -17.71 15.86
C ASN A 26 0.15 -18.10 15.87
N SER A 27 -0.14 -19.37 15.62
CA SER A 27 -1.50 -19.94 15.74
C SER A 27 -1.87 -20.34 17.18
N GLY A 28 -0.92 -20.25 18.11
CA GLY A 28 -1.05 -20.76 19.47
C GLY A 28 -1.01 -22.29 19.60
N GLN A 29 -0.78 -23.02 18.51
CA GLN A 29 -0.82 -24.50 18.52
C GLN A 29 0.53 -25.16 18.86
N PHE A 30 1.60 -24.39 19.06
CA PHE A 30 2.95 -24.94 19.21
C PHE A 30 3.16 -25.77 20.48
N HIS A 31 2.32 -25.62 21.50
CA HIS A 31 2.41 -26.31 22.79
C HIS A 31 1.30 -27.36 23.00
N HIS A 32 0.70 -27.86 21.91
CA HIS A 32 -0.35 -28.88 21.93
C HIS A 32 0.05 -30.16 21.17
N GLY A 33 -0.65 -31.26 21.48
CA GLY A 33 -0.46 -32.56 20.82
C GLY A 33 0.93 -33.14 21.05
N GLU A 34 1.44 -33.87 20.05
CA GLU A 34 2.74 -34.54 20.09
C GLU A 34 3.95 -33.57 20.22
N ARG A 35 3.73 -32.27 20.03
CA ARG A 35 4.77 -31.23 20.15
C ARG A 35 4.95 -30.75 21.59
N LYS A 36 4.05 -31.13 22.49
CA LYS A 36 4.04 -30.69 23.89
C LYS A 36 5.12 -31.44 24.69
N SER A 37 6.29 -30.83 24.86
CA SER A 37 7.31 -31.28 25.82
C SER A 37 7.41 -30.32 27.02
N GLU A 38 7.89 -30.82 28.16
CA GLU A 38 8.11 -29.99 29.35
C GLU A 38 9.16 -28.90 29.08
N GLU A 39 10.23 -29.25 28.35
CA GLU A 39 11.26 -28.31 27.92
C GLU A 39 10.68 -27.17 27.06
N LEU A 40 9.84 -27.49 26.07
CA LEU A 40 9.21 -26.48 25.22
C LEU A 40 8.32 -25.54 26.03
N ILE A 41 7.54 -26.08 26.98
CA ILE A 41 6.68 -25.26 27.85
C ILE A 41 7.55 -24.34 28.72
N SER A 42 8.61 -24.88 29.34
CA SER A 42 9.53 -24.11 30.17
C SER A 42 10.16 -22.96 29.39
N ASN A 43 10.73 -23.25 28.22
CA ASN A 43 11.36 -22.25 27.36
C ASN A 43 10.34 -21.22 26.89
N ALA A 44 9.13 -21.64 26.49
CA ALA A 44 8.08 -20.72 26.03
C ALA A 44 7.53 -19.82 27.15
N LEU A 45 7.53 -20.29 28.41
CA LEU A 45 7.21 -19.47 29.57
C LEU A 45 8.32 -18.46 29.87
N GLU A 46 9.58 -18.89 29.81
CA GLU A 46 10.75 -18.06 30.06
C GLU A 46 10.82 -16.88 29.08
N VAL A 47 10.66 -17.15 27.77
CA VAL A 47 10.67 -16.11 26.73
C VAL A 47 9.34 -15.35 26.61
N GLY A 48 8.31 -15.75 27.36
CA GLY A 48 7.03 -15.05 27.42
C GLY A 48 6.06 -15.31 26.25
N LEU A 49 6.27 -16.38 25.47
CA LEU A 49 5.31 -16.84 24.45
C LEU A 49 4.09 -17.55 25.06
N LEU A 50 4.28 -18.16 26.24
CA LEU A 50 3.23 -18.69 27.10
C LEU A 50 3.13 -17.87 28.39
N LEU A 51 1.92 -17.79 28.93
CA LEU A 51 1.61 -17.11 30.19
C LEU A 51 0.89 -18.09 31.12
N ASP A 52 1.47 -18.37 32.29
CA ASP A 52 0.79 -19.08 33.37
C ASP A 52 -0.18 -18.10 34.06
N LYS A 53 -1.48 -18.34 33.90
CA LYS A 53 -2.56 -17.59 34.54
C LYS A 53 -3.27 -18.40 35.63
N GLY A 54 -2.66 -19.49 36.10
CA GLY A 54 -3.28 -20.40 37.06
C GLY A 54 -4.46 -21.17 36.48
N LEU A 55 -4.51 -21.36 35.16
CA LEU A 55 -5.58 -22.12 34.50
C LEU A 55 -5.33 -23.62 34.75
N ILE A 56 -6.35 -24.32 35.23
CA ILE A 56 -6.30 -25.77 35.45
C ILE A 56 -7.48 -26.40 34.69
N ASN A 57 -7.21 -27.46 33.94
CA ASN A 57 -8.25 -28.22 33.28
C ASN A 57 -8.98 -29.10 34.30
N ASN A 58 -10.25 -28.80 34.59
CA ASN A 58 -11.05 -29.54 35.57
C ASN A 58 -11.23 -31.03 35.26
N ARG A 59 -11.03 -31.46 34.00
CA ARG A 59 -11.20 -32.86 33.59
C ARG A 59 -9.90 -33.66 33.66
N THR A 60 -8.76 -33.04 33.34
CA THR A 60 -7.46 -33.74 33.26
C THR A 60 -6.52 -33.39 34.42
N GLY A 61 -6.81 -32.34 35.20
CA GLY A 61 -5.93 -31.83 36.25
C GLY A 61 -4.69 -31.10 35.72
N GLU A 62 -4.49 -31.06 34.41
CA GLU A 62 -3.31 -30.43 33.80
C GLU A 62 -3.40 -28.90 33.85
N LYS A 63 -2.24 -28.26 34.01
CA LYS A 63 -2.11 -26.81 33.85
C LYS A 63 -2.38 -26.40 32.40
N GLY A 64 -3.16 -25.34 32.23
CA GLY A 64 -3.39 -24.64 30.97
C GLY A 64 -2.58 -23.35 30.89
N TYR A 65 -2.15 -22.99 29.68
CA TYR A 65 -1.38 -21.78 29.43
C TYR A 65 -2.12 -20.85 28.48
N SER A 66 -2.02 -19.54 28.73
CA SER A 66 -2.48 -18.53 27.79
C SER A 66 -1.38 -18.23 26.77
N ILE A 67 -1.74 -18.05 25.51
CA ILE A 67 -0.79 -17.75 24.43
C ILE A 67 -0.63 -16.24 24.29
N PHE A 68 0.62 -15.76 24.31
CA PHE A 68 0.93 -14.38 23.98
C PHE A 68 0.81 -14.13 22.47
N ALA A 69 0.25 -12.99 22.07
CA ALA A 69 0.12 -12.58 20.67
C ALA A 69 -0.44 -13.68 19.74
N ASN A 70 -1.49 -14.37 20.17
CA ASN A 70 -2.15 -15.39 19.37
C ASN A 70 -2.75 -14.78 18.09
N LYS A 71 -2.75 -15.55 16.99
CA LYS A 71 -3.22 -15.17 15.65
C LYS A 71 -2.49 -13.93 15.11
N CYS A 72 -1.18 -13.89 15.29
CA CYS A 72 -0.34 -12.81 14.79
C CYS A 72 0.72 -13.33 13.81
N ILE A 73 1.08 -12.49 12.83
CA ILE A 73 2.34 -12.65 12.07
C ILE A 73 3.49 -12.31 13.00
N ALA A 74 4.53 -13.13 13.03
CA ALA A 74 5.71 -12.97 13.87
C ALA A 74 6.90 -12.54 13.01
N PHE A 75 7.63 -11.52 13.47
CA PHE A 75 8.85 -11.02 12.86
C PHE A 75 9.98 -11.18 13.87
N PRO A 76 11.06 -11.92 13.55
CA PRO A 76 12.17 -12.15 14.46
C PRO A 76 13.01 -10.88 14.63
N LEU A 77 13.39 -10.59 15.87
CA LEU A 77 14.38 -9.56 16.20
C LEU A 77 15.70 -10.25 16.54
N LYS A 78 16.80 -9.75 16.00
CA LYS A 78 18.09 -10.46 16.06
C LYS A 78 19.17 -9.67 16.79
N ASN A 79 20.05 -10.40 17.46
CA ASN A 79 21.28 -9.85 18.03
C ASN A 79 22.38 -9.68 16.96
N LYS A 80 23.57 -9.27 17.39
CA LYS A 80 24.73 -9.02 16.54
C LYS A 80 25.27 -10.30 15.90
N GLU A 81 25.09 -11.42 16.58
CA GLU A 81 25.42 -12.77 16.14
C GLU A 81 24.38 -13.34 15.15
N ASN A 82 23.36 -12.54 14.79
CA ASN A 82 22.26 -12.90 13.89
C ASN A 82 21.35 -14.03 14.45
N GLU A 83 21.33 -14.20 15.77
CA GLU A 83 20.47 -15.11 16.49
C GLU A 83 19.14 -14.43 16.85
N ILE A 84 18.04 -15.18 16.81
CA ILE A 84 16.72 -14.67 17.17
C ILE A 84 16.63 -14.55 18.69
N VAL A 85 16.53 -13.31 19.19
CA VAL A 85 16.46 -13.01 20.63
C VAL A 85 15.10 -12.49 21.08
N SER A 86 14.26 -12.03 20.14
CA SER A 86 12.92 -11.58 20.44
C SER A 86 12.01 -11.65 19.21
N PHE A 87 10.74 -11.27 19.40
CA PHE A 87 9.76 -11.21 18.33
C PHE A 87 8.88 -9.96 18.45
N TYR A 88 8.58 -9.38 17.29
CA TYR A 88 7.45 -8.50 17.09
C TYR A 88 6.29 -9.29 16.49
N PHE A 89 5.06 -9.00 16.95
CA PHE A 89 3.86 -9.65 16.47
C PHE A 89 2.85 -8.63 15.97
N ARG A 90 2.34 -8.87 14.75
CA ARG A 90 1.25 -8.10 14.13
C ARG A 90 -0.02 -8.94 14.10
N ALA A 91 -1.09 -8.46 14.74
CA ALA A 91 -2.39 -9.14 14.67
C ALA A 91 -2.98 -9.07 13.26
N ILE A 92 -3.51 -10.21 12.81
CA ILE A 92 -4.21 -10.32 11.50
C ILE A 92 -5.73 -10.10 11.63
N VAL A 93 -6.25 -10.15 12.87
CA VAL A 93 -7.64 -9.89 13.21
C VAL A 93 -7.73 -8.68 14.12
N GLU A 94 -8.85 -7.96 14.07
CA GLU A 94 -9.10 -6.90 15.03
C GLU A 94 -9.12 -7.46 16.45
N ASN A 95 -8.29 -6.87 17.30
CA ASN A 95 -8.15 -7.25 18.69
C ASN A 95 -8.34 -6.00 19.55
N LYS A 96 -9.16 -6.12 20.60
CA LYS A 96 -9.42 -5.04 21.57
C LYS A 96 -8.14 -4.55 22.25
N ASN A 97 -7.11 -5.39 22.30
CA ASN A 97 -5.83 -5.09 22.95
C ASN A 97 -4.79 -4.45 22.01
N GLY A 98 -5.19 -4.04 20.80
CA GLY A 98 -4.31 -3.40 19.82
C GLY A 98 -3.81 -4.35 18.72
N LYS A 99 -3.05 -3.80 17.77
CA LYS A 99 -2.56 -4.52 16.58
C LYS A 99 -1.10 -4.96 16.67
N HIS A 100 -0.35 -4.42 17.62
CA HIS A 100 1.10 -4.55 17.73
C HIS A 100 1.47 -5.13 19.10
N PHE A 101 2.28 -6.19 19.14
CA PHE A 101 2.73 -6.80 20.38
C PHE A 101 4.23 -7.08 20.34
N TYR A 102 4.89 -6.84 21.46
CA TYR A 102 6.31 -7.12 21.66
C TYR A 102 6.47 -7.97 22.92
N LEU A 103 7.41 -8.91 22.90
CA LEU A 103 7.75 -9.68 24.10
C LEU A 103 8.25 -8.75 25.21
N LYS A 104 8.09 -9.18 26.47
CA LYS A 104 8.66 -8.46 27.61
C LYS A 104 10.19 -8.45 27.48
N ASN A 105 10.81 -7.35 27.87
CA ASN A 105 12.26 -7.14 27.76
C ASN A 105 12.79 -7.33 26.32
N ARG A 106 11.99 -6.93 25.32
CA ARG A 106 12.36 -6.97 23.91
C ARG A 106 13.76 -6.37 23.67
N SER A 107 14.61 -7.14 23.03
CA SER A 107 15.90 -6.74 22.47
C SER A 107 16.01 -7.16 21.01
N GLY A 108 17.07 -6.73 20.35
CA GLY A 108 17.38 -7.07 18.98
C GLY A 108 16.78 -6.09 17.96
N ILE A 109 17.38 -6.12 16.78
CA ILE A 109 17.06 -5.24 15.65
C ILE A 109 16.37 -6.06 14.56
N TYR A 110 15.45 -5.43 13.82
CA TYR A 110 14.86 -6.00 12.62
C TYR A 110 15.44 -5.34 11.36
N PRO A 111 15.78 -6.11 10.31
CA PRO A 111 15.78 -7.57 10.23
C PRO A 111 16.99 -8.23 10.92
N GLY A 112 17.94 -7.40 11.34
CA GLY A 112 19.14 -7.78 12.07
C GLY A 112 20.10 -6.60 12.12
N TYR A 113 21.31 -6.82 12.64
CA TYR A 113 22.35 -5.79 12.64
C TYR A 113 22.89 -5.57 11.21
N PRO A 114 23.11 -4.31 10.79
CA PRO A 114 23.72 -4.02 9.49
C PRO A 114 25.14 -4.59 9.40
N LYS A 115 25.55 -5.00 8.20
CA LYS A 115 26.91 -5.51 7.94
C LYS A 115 27.95 -4.42 8.15
N LYS A 116 29.17 -4.76 8.56
CA LYS A 116 30.22 -3.78 8.85
C LYS A 116 30.60 -2.92 7.65
N GLU A 117 30.49 -3.50 6.45
CA GLU A 117 30.79 -2.87 5.16
C GLU A 117 29.64 -2.00 4.63
N THR A 118 28.60 -1.75 5.44
CA THR A 118 27.44 -0.94 5.05
C THR A 118 27.87 0.50 4.78
N LYS A 119 27.65 0.95 3.54
CA LYS A 119 27.86 2.33 3.11
C LYS A 119 26.60 3.19 3.14
N LYS A 120 25.44 2.57 2.86
CA LYS A 120 24.14 3.26 2.82
C LYS A 120 23.14 2.49 3.68
N LEU A 121 22.52 3.18 4.63
CA LEU A 121 21.57 2.59 5.57
C LEU A 121 20.20 3.26 5.42
N ILE A 122 19.16 2.45 5.18
CA ILE A 122 17.77 2.89 5.18
C ILE A 122 17.16 2.62 6.56
N LEU A 123 16.62 3.67 7.19
CA LEU A 123 15.85 3.61 8.42
C LEU A 123 14.36 3.77 8.11
N THR A 124 13.57 2.73 8.40
CA THR A 124 12.10 2.80 8.27
C THR A 124 11.44 3.01 9.63
N GLU A 125 10.22 3.56 9.65
CA GLU A 125 9.52 3.83 10.91
C GLU A 125 9.08 2.53 11.62
N ALA A 126 8.59 1.53 10.88
CA ALA A 126 8.09 0.28 11.44
C ALA A 126 8.58 -0.98 10.70
N ILE A 127 8.39 -2.12 11.37
CA ILE A 127 8.93 -3.42 10.94
C ILE A 127 8.32 -3.88 9.61
N ILE A 128 7.05 -3.58 9.38
CA ILE A 128 6.38 -3.97 8.13
C ILE A 128 6.88 -3.14 6.96
N ASP A 129 7.22 -1.87 7.18
CA ASP A 129 7.84 -1.01 6.17
C ASP A 129 9.24 -1.51 5.83
N CYS A 130 10.02 -1.87 6.85
CA CYS A 130 11.33 -2.49 6.66
C CYS A 130 11.20 -3.80 5.86
N ALA A 131 10.25 -4.66 6.22
CA ALA A 131 9.99 -5.91 5.51
C ALA A 131 9.57 -5.69 4.05
N SER A 132 8.79 -4.62 3.79
CA SER A 132 8.33 -4.26 2.45
C SER A 132 9.48 -3.86 1.53
N LEU A 133 10.47 -3.11 2.02
CA LEU A 133 11.67 -2.81 1.25
C LEU A 133 12.63 -4.01 1.19
N LEU A 134 12.68 -4.80 2.26
CA LEU A 134 13.60 -5.94 2.36
C LEU A 134 13.31 -6.98 1.29
N GLN A 135 12.10 -7.15 0.77
CA GLN A 135 11.85 -8.14 -0.29
C GLN A 135 12.35 -7.69 -1.69
N ILE A 136 12.67 -6.40 -1.87
CA ILE A 136 13.08 -5.83 -3.16
C ILE A 136 14.59 -6.03 -3.34
N LYS A 137 14.97 -6.82 -4.34
CA LYS A 137 16.35 -7.29 -4.52
C LYS A 137 17.34 -6.14 -4.76
N GLU A 138 16.98 -5.20 -5.62
CA GLU A 138 17.79 -4.03 -5.95
C GLU A 138 18.08 -3.18 -4.72
N ILE A 139 17.15 -3.13 -3.76
CA ILE A 139 17.36 -2.43 -2.49
C ILE A 139 18.29 -3.25 -1.58
N GLN A 140 18.10 -4.57 -1.45
CA GLN A 140 18.99 -5.42 -0.65
C GLN A 140 20.45 -5.40 -1.13
N ASP A 141 20.64 -5.32 -2.45
CA ASP A 141 21.98 -5.36 -3.06
C ASP A 141 22.77 -4.06 -2.81
N GLU A 142 22.09 -2.91 -2.67
CA GLU A 142 22.73 -1.59 -2.51
C GLU A 142 22.65 -1.02 -1.08
N TYR A 143 21.65 -1.42 -0.28
CA TYR A 143 21.35 -0.80 1.01
C TYR A 143 21.23 -1.84 2.13
N SER A 144 21.75 -1.49 3.31
CA SER A 144 21.31 -2.15 4.54
C SER A 144 20.02 -1.49 5.02
N LEU A 145 19.15 -2.27 5.67
CA LEU A 145 17.89 -1.78 6.21
C LEU A 145 17.80 -2.05 7.72
N VAL A 146 17.27 -1.08 8.45
CA VAL A 146 16.92 -1.24 9.87
C VAL A 146 15.56 -0.60 10.13
N SER A 147 14.71 -1.34 10.85
CA SER A 147 13.45 -0.81 11.35
C SER A 147 13.65 -0.07 12.68
N CYS A 148 13.09 1.13 12.77
CA CYS A 148 12.77 1.73 14.05
C CYS A 148 11.51 1.08 14.66
N PHE A 149 11.19 1.45 15.89
CA PHE A 149 9.99 0.99 16.59
C PHE A 149 8.96 2.13 16.74
N GLY A 150 8.67 2.83 15.65
CA GLY A 150 7.85 4.04 15.58
C GLY A 150 8.67 5.33 15.65
N THR A 151 7.99 6.48 15.68
CA THR A 151 8.59 7.82 15.70
C THR A 151 9.54 8.15 16.86
N ASN A 152 9.48 7.38 17.95
CA ASN A 152 10.42 7.48 19.08
C ASN A 152 11.27 6.20 19.22
N GLY A 153 11.30 5.37 18.19
CA GLY A 153 11.80 4.01 18.22
C GLY A 153 13.22 3.81 17.72
N LEU A 154 13.93 4.89 17.33
CA LEU A 154 15.37 4.86 17.15
C LEU A 154 16.01 4.86 18.54
N ASN A 155 16.25 3.66 19.07
CA ASN A 155 16.71 3.45 20.44
C ASN A 155 18.24 3.32 20.50
N ASP A 156 18.79 3.30 21.73
CA ASP A 156 20.23 3.18 21.97
C ASP A 156 20.88 1.94 21.34
N GLU A 157 20.11 0.85 21.19
CA GLU A 157 20.60 -0.38 20.56
C GLU A 157 20.85 -0.17 19.05
N ILE A 158 19.92 0.50 18.36
CA ILE A 158 20.07 0.87 16.95
C ILE A 158 21.16 1.93 16.79
N LEU A 159 21.20 2.95 17.66
CA LEU A 159 22.23 4.00 17.60
C LEU A 159 23.64 3.42 17.71
N LYS A 160 23.88 2.53 18.67
CA LYS A 160 25.17 1.83 18.81
C LYS A 160 25.50 0.98 17.59
N ALA A 161 24.51 0.32 17.00
CA ALA A 161 24.73 -0.47 15.78
C ALA A 161 25.17 0.42 14.61
N ILE A 162 24.63 1.65 14.51
CA ILE A 162 25.02 2.64 13.50
C ILE A 162 26.42 3.19 13.78
N GLU A 163 26.75 3.54 15.03
CA GLU A 163 28.08 4.05 15.43
C GLU A 163 29.23 3.08 15.10
N GLU A 164 28.96 1.77 15.09
CA GLU A 164 29.95 0.76 14.73
C GLU A 164 30.24 0.66 13.22
N LEU A 165 29.43 1.29 12.36
CA LEU A 165 29.58 1.26 10.90
C LEU A 165 30.61 2.28 10.43
N LYS A 166 31.87 1.85 10.37
CA LYS A 166 33.01 2.71 10.00
C LYS A 166 32.99 3.22 8.56
N ASP A 167 32.34 2.46 7.67
CA ASP A 167 32.26 2.77 6.24
C ASP A 167 30.93 3.45 5.86
N LEU A 168 30.11 3.83 6.84
CA LEU A 168 28.81 4.45 6.60
C LEU A 168 29.00 5.85 6.01
N GLU A 169 28.41 6.06 4.84
CA GLU A 169 28.47 7.32 4.10
C GLU A 169 27.11 8.05 4.15
N GLU A 170 26.01 7.30 4.12
CA GLU A 170 24.66 7.86 4.02
C GLU A 170 23.63 7.16 4.90
N ILE A 171 22.83 7.97 5.61
CA ILE A 171 21.62 7.55 6.34
C ILE A 171 20.40 8.10 5.60
N ILE A 172 19.47 7.21 5.28
CA ILE A 172 18.27 7.49 4.49
C ILE A 172 17.04 7.21 5.35
N PHE A 173 16.29 8.25 5.69
CA PHE A 173 15.02 8.10 6.39
C PHE A 173 13.88 7.80 5.41
N CYS A 174 13.15 6.72 5.67
CA CYS A 174 11.94 6.32 4.94
C CYS A 174 10.81 6.09 5.94
N PHE A 175 10.39 7.18 6.59
CA PHE A 175 9.33 7.20 7.62
C PHE A 175 7.97 7.52 7.01
N ASP A 176 6.91 7.35 7.81
CA ASP A 176 5.54 7.64 7.38
C ASP A 176 5.40 9.08 6.86
N ASN A 177 4.59 9.26 5.83
CA ASN A 177 4.27 10.56 5.24
C ASN A 177 3.20 11.32 6.05
N ASP A 178 3.39 11.39 7.36
CA ASP A 178 2.55 12.15 8.27
C ASP A 178 3.36 13.17 9.09
N ASP A 179 2.68 13.99 9.89
CA ASP A 179 3.35 15.02 10.69
C ASP A 179 4.27 14.43 11.77
N ALA A 180 3.97 13.24 12.27
CA ALA A 180 4.75 12.61 13.32
C ALA A 180 6.05 12.04 12.75
N GLY A 181 5.97 11.33 11.61
CA GLY A 181 7.12 10.84 10.85
C GLY A 181 8.04 11.97 10.43
N ARG A 182 7.50 13.04 9.81
CA ARG A 182 8.29 14.23 9.41
C ARG A 182 9.01 14.90 10.58
N LYS A 183 8.35 15.01 11.74
CA LYS A 183 8.98 15.57 12.96
C LYS A 183 10.07 14.66 13.51
N ALA A 184 9.84 13.34 13.51
CA ALA A 184 10.83 12.37 13.97
C ALA A 184 12.08 12.39 13.08
N VAL A 185 11.92 12.41 11.76
CA VAL A 185 13.04 12.53 10.80
C VAL A 185 13.85 13.78 11.07
N LYS A 186 13.22 14.95 11.21
CA LYS A 186 13.93 16.20 11.54
C LYS A 186 14.69 16.10 12.86
N LYS A 187 14.09 15.50 13.89
CA LYS A 187 14.73 15.32 15.19
C LYS A 187 15.96 14.42 15.10
N TYR A 188 15.82 13.23 14.51
CA TYR A 188 16.89 12.23 14.45
C TYR A 188 17.99 12.58 13.46
N ALA A 189 17.67 13.33 12.40
CA ALA A 189 18.69 13.81 11.48
C ALA A 189 19.78 14.61 12.22
N GLU A 190 19.41 15.37 13.27
CA GLU A 190 20.37 16.16 14.05
C GLU A 190 21.44 15.30 14.73
N ASP A 191 21.13 14.05 15.08
CA ASP A 191 22.05 13.11 15.69
C ASP A 191 23.06 12.53 14.68
N PHE A 192 22.85 12.76 13.38
CA PHE A 192 23.62 12.18 12.28
C PHE A 192 24.28 13.20 11.35
N ARG A 193 24.56 14.40 11.85
CA ARG A 193 25.18 15.49 11.05
C ARG A 193 26.53 15.14 10.41
N ASP A 194 27.24 14.17 10.97
CA ASP A 194 28.53 13.70 10.43
C ASP A 194 28.37 12.85 9.16
N TYR A 195 27.15 12.44 8.82
CA TYR A 195 26.82 11.64 7.64
C TYR A 195 26.04 12.45 6.61
N LYS A 196 26.02 11.96 5.37
CA LYS A 196 25.01 12.41 4.42
C LYS A 196 23.64 11.94 4.91
N VAL A 197 22.76 12.87 5.27
CA VAL A 197 21.40 12.55 5.72
C VAL A 197 20.37 12.94 4.67
N THR A 198 19.63 11.95 4.18
CA THR A 198 18.55 12.14 3.22
C THR A 198 17.23 11.56 3.71
N THR A 199 16.13 12.00 3.12
CA THR A 199 14.79 11.48 3.37
C THR A 199 14.09 11.16 2.05
N VAL A 200 13.35 10.04 2.05
CA VAL A 200 12.46 9.67 0.95
C VAL A 200 11.08 10.28 1.22
N GLU A 201 10.49 10.91 0.20
CA GLU A 201 9.09 11.36 0.25
C GLU A 201 8.19 10.30 -0.36
N LEU A 202 7.39 9.63 0.48
CA LEU A 202 6.49 8.57 0.02
C LEU A 202 5.22 9.17 -0.62
N PRO A 203 4.71 8.57 -1.72
CA PRO A 203 3.46 9.00 -2.35
C PRO A 203 2.21 8.61 -1.53
N ASN A 204 2.34 7.61 -0.66
CA ASN A 204 1.27 7.10 0.21
C ASN A 204 1.63 7.31 1.70
N LYS A 205 0.77 6.85 2.61
CA LYS A 205 0.94 7.05 4.05
C LYS A 205 2.25 6.44 4.56
N ASP A 206 2.55 5.21 4.17
CA ASP A 206 3.73 4.47 4.61
C ASP A 206 4.29 3.59 3.48
N VAL A 207 5.43 2.96 3.73
CA VAL A 207 6.11 2.13 2.72
C VAL A 207 5.24 0.94 2.35
N ASN A 208 4.63 0.28 3.33
CA ASN A 208 3.82 -0.90 3.07
C ASN A 208 2.55 -0.57 2.28
N GLU A 209 1.92 0.58 2.52
CA GLU A 209 0.82 1.07 1.68
C GLU A 209 1.31 1.41 0.27
N THR A 210 2.48 2.04 0.14
CA THR A 210 3.09 2.33 -1.17
C THR A 210 3.30 1.03 -1.97
N LEU A 211 3.84 -0.02 -1.33
CA LEU A 211 4.05 -1.33 -1.97
C LEU A 211 2.74 -2.05 -2.33
N GLN A 212 1.63 -1.77 -1.62
CA GLN A 212 0.32 -2.35 -1.94
C GLN A 212 -0.31 -1.70 -3.18
N LEU A 213 -0.01 -0.43 -3.42
CA LEU A 213 -0.66 0.40 -4.44
C LEU A 213 0.20 0.64 -5.69
N HIS A 214 1.50 0.31 -5.63
CA HIS A 214 2.47 0.53 -6.69
C HIS A 214 3.41 -0.66 -6.87
N ASP A 215 4.05 -0.74 -8.03
CA ASP A 215 5.09 -1.73 -8.31
C ASP A 215 6.40 -1.38 -7.61
N GLU A 216 7.26 -2.39 -7.37
CA GLU A 216 8.51 -2.27 -6.61
C GLU A 216 9.49 -1.23 -7.18
N GLU A 217 9.44 -0.98 -8.50
CA GLU A 217 10.26 0.01 -9.20
C GLU A 217 10.09 1.44 -8.66
N ILE A 218 8.94 1.74 -8.04
CA ILE A 218 8.69 3.06 -7.45
C ILE A 218 9.72 3.40 -6.39
N PHE A 219 10.16 2.42 -5.59
CA PHE A 219 11.10 2.67 -4.50
C PHE A 219 12.50 3.01 -5.03
N ILE A 220 12.89 2.44 -6.16
CA ILE A 220 14.17 2.76 -6.82
C ILE A 220 14.15 4.22 -7.28
N LYS A 221 13.06 4.65 -7.90
CA LYS A 221 12.88 6.06 -8.30
C LYS A 221 12.86 6.99 -7.10
N LEU A 222 12.09 6.66 -6.06
CA LEU A 222 11.98 7.47 -4.85
C LEU A 222 13.32 7.58 -4.11
N LEU A 223 14.11 6.51 -4.09
CA LEU A 223 15.47 6.54 -3.56
C LEU A 223 16.35 7.45 -4.42
N GLN A 224 16.29 7.40 -5.75
CA GLN A 224 17.05 8.31 -6.61
C GLN A 224 16.68 9.79 -6.41
N GLU A 225 15.40 10.08 -6.17
CA GLU A 225 14.85 11.43 -5.98
C GLU A 225 14.88 11.93 -4.52
N ARG A 226 15.46 11.17 -3.60
CA ARG A 226 15.51 11.49 -2.16
C ARG A 226 16.13 12.86 -1.87
N LYS A 227 15.61 13.54 -0.85
CA LYS A 227 15.99 14.92 -0.51
C LYS A 227 17.03 14.97 0.60
N PHE A 228 17.97 15.90 0.50
CA PHE A 228 18.90 16.22 1.57
C PHE A 228 18.19 16.96 2.70
N ILE A 229 18.51 16.61 3.95
CA ILE A 229 17.95 17.30 5.13
C ILE A 229 18.83 18.50 5.50
N PHE A 230 20.14 18.32 5.49
CA PHE A 230 21.11 19.39 5.72
C PHE A 230 21.67 19.81 4.37
N SER A 231 21.08 20.84 3.78
CA SER A 231 21.75 21.60 2.72
C SER A 231 22.68 22.60 3.40
N ASP A 232 23.99 22.45 3.24
CA ASP A 232 24.93 23.49 3.65
C ASP A 232 24.60 24.80 2.93
N GLU A 233 24.00 25.74 3.66
CA GLU A 233 24.33 27.15 3.48
C GLU A 233 25.80 27.31 3.86
N ASN A 234 26.70 27.14 2.88
CA ASN A 234 28.01 27.82 2.73
C ASN A 234 28.96 27.01 1.81
N VAL A 235 28.67 26.98 0.50
CA VAL A 235 29.75 26.94 -0.51
C VAL A 235 29.43 27.98 -1.59
N SER A 236 29.98 29.17 -1.36
CA SER A 236 30.40 30.17 -2.35
C SER A 236 29.47 30.48 -3.53
N ASN A 237 28.80 31.62 -3.42
CA ASN A 237 28.49 32.49 -4.55
C ASN A 237 29.69 32.62 -5.50
N ASN A 238 29.49 32.28 -6.78
CA ASN A 238 29.72 33.23 -7.87
C ASN A 238 29.13 32.73 -9.21
N ILE A 239 28.11 33.48 -9.66
CA ILE A 239 27.88 33.92 -11.05
C ILE A 239 27.47 32.78 -12.01
N ILE A 240 26.19 32.67 -12.41
CA ILE A 240 25.60 33.61 -13.39
C ILE A 240 24.31 34.25 -12.86
N SER A 241 24.36 35.57 -12.93
CA SER A 241 23.42 36.57 -12.47
C SER A 241 22.27 36.81 -13.45
N THR A 242 21.16 37.28 -12.87
CA THR A 242 20.22 38.29 -13.39
C THR A 242 19.37 37.92 -14.63
N GLN A 243 18.05 38.13 -14.67
CA GLN A 243 17.29 39.26 -14.16
C GLN A 243 15.86 38.88 -13.72
N VAL A 244 15.51 39.37 -12.54
CA VAL A 244 14.15 39.72 -12.12
C VAL A 244 13.72 40.95 -12.93
N ILE A 245 12.50 40.93 -13.48
CA ILE A 245 11.73 42.14 -13.74
C ILE A 245 10.40 41.99 -13.01
N GLN A 246 10.29 42.70 -11.88
CA GLN A 246 9.01 43.15 -11.34
C GLN A 246 8.47 44.24 -12.27
N THR A 247 7.21 44.19 -12.69
CA THR A 247 6.19 45.21 -12.36
C THR A 247 4.84 44.99 -13.06
N THR A 248 3.80 45.38 -12.32
CA THR A 248 2.50 45.94 -12.72
C THR A 248 1.38 45.01 -13.23
N GLU A 249 0.37 44.90 -12.37
CA GLU A 249 -1.04 44.75 -12.72
C GLU A 249 -1.50 45.89 -13.66
N LYS A 250 -2.16 45.54 -14.76
CA LYS A 250 -3.45 46.13 -15.20
C LYS A 250 -3.99 45.43 -16.43
N GLU A 251 -5.31 45.31 -16.43
CA GLU A 251 -6.19 44.75 -17.45
C GLU A 251 -5.91 45.27 -18.86
N SER A 252 -5.94 44.39 -19.86
CA SER A 252 -6.65 44.65 -21.12
C SER A 252 -6.92 43.36 -21.88
N VAL A 253 -8.21 43.13 -22.10
CA VAL A 253 -8.79 42.22 -23.07
C VAL A 253 -8.42 42.72 -24.47
N LEU A 254 -7.99 41.82 -25.39
CA LEU A 254 -8.70 41.47 -26.63
C LEU A 254 -7.74 40.80 -27.67
N LYS A 255 -8.12 39.58 -28.07
CA LYS A 255 -7.92 38.94 -29.38
C LYS A 255 -6.50 38.86 -29.97
N THR A 256 -5.94 37.66 -29.88
CA THR A 256 -5.09 37.12 -30.96
C THR A 256 -5.55 35.70 -31.30
N THR A 257 -5.50 35.42 -32.59
CA THR A 257 -6.22 34.43 -33.39
C THR A 257 -5.93 32.97 -33.03
N LYS A 258 -6.96 32.12 -33.17
CA LYS A 258 -7.00 30.67 -32.89
C LYS A 258 -6.09 29.79 -33.77
N GLU A 259 -5.23 30.37 -34.61
CA GLU A 259 -4.46 29.62 -35.62
C GLU A 259 -2.97 29.42 -35.27
N GLU A 260 -2.42 30.14 -34.28
CA GLU A 260 -0.99 29.99 -33.91
C GLU A 260 -0.73 29.02 -32.74
N ILE A 261 -1.74 28.65 -31.93
CA ILE A 261 -1.54 27.74 -30.78
C ILE A 261 -1.39 26.28 -31.22
N VAL A 262 -1.82 25.93 -32.44
CA VAL A 262 -1.84 24.52 -32.91
C VAL A 262 -0.47 24.03 -33.43
N LYS A 263 0.52 24.91 -33.62
CA LYS A 263 1.80 24.51 -34.26
C LYS A 263 3.00 24.28 -33.33
N ASN A 264 2.90 24.54 -32.03
CA ASN A 264 4.06 24.45 -31.12
C ASN A 264 3.86 23.57 -29.87
N SER A 265 2.84 22.70 -29.82
CA SER A 265 2.83 21.63 -28.83
C SER A 265 3.86 20.57 -29.24
N LYS A 266 5.05 20.64 -28.64
CA LYS A 266 6.00 19.52 -28.61
C LYS A 266 5.20 18.29 -28.19
N ILE A 267 4.97 17.35 -29.12
CA ILE A 267 4.31 16.07 -28.79
C ILE A 267 5.31 15.37 -27.88
N LEU A 268 5.06 15.43 -26.58
CA LEU A 268 5.82 14.67 -25.60
C LEU A 268 5.50 13.19 -25.84
N ASN A 269 6.51 12.34 -25.70
CA ASN A 269 6.25 10.92 -25.65
C ASN A 269 5.35 10.62 -24.43
N PRO A 270 4.48 9.59 -24.48
CA PRO A 270 3.55 9.30 -23.38
C PRO A 270 4.24 9.19 -22.02
N THR A 271 5.42 8.56 -21.98
CA THR A 271 6.26 8.46 -20.77
C THR A 271 6.69 9.82 -20.25
N ASP A 272 7.19 10.70 -21.12
CA ASP A 272 7.63 12.05 -20.75
C ASP A 272 6.46 12.90 -20.23
N PHE A 273 5.26 12.70 -20.78
CA PHE A 273 4.05 13.33 -20.28
C PHE A 273 3.72 12.87 -18.85
N LEU A 274 3.79 11.56 -18.59
CA LEU A 274 3.52 10.98 -17.26
C LEU A 274 4.55 11.40 -16.20
N HIS A 275 5.78 11.80 -16.59
CA HIS A 275 6.82 12.26 -15.67
C HIS A 275 6.74 13.75 -15.28
N GLN A 276 5.75 14.49 -15.77
CA GLN A 276 5.62 15.92 -15.46
C GLN A 276 5.26 16.18 -13.99
N LYS A 277 5.87 17.20 -13.38
CA LYS A 277 5.60 17.61 -11.99
C LYS A 277 4.13 18.01 -11.76
N ASP A 278 3.52 18.66 -12.76
CA ASP A 278 2.13 19.11 -12.72
C ASP A 278 1.18 18.20 -13.52
N LEU A 279 1.44 16.89 -13.52
CA LEU A 279 0.73 15.91 -14.36
C LEU A 279 -0.80 16.05 -14.28
N LEU A 280 -1.38 16.11 -13.08
CA LEU A 280 -2.83 16.20 -12.92
C LEU A 280 -3.41 17.48 -13.53
N LYS A 281 -2.68 18.59 -13.44
CA LYS A 281 -3.08 19.87 -14.03
C LYS A 281 -3.01 19.80 -15.56
N SER A 282 -1.91 19.28 -16.11
CA SER A 282 -1.73 19.05 -17.55
C SER A 282 -2.82 18.12 -18.10
N LEU A 283 -3.08 17.01 -17.41
CA LEU A 283 -4.11 16.04 -17.75
C LEU A 283 -5.51 16.67 -17.74
N ASN A 284 -5.83 17.45 -16.70
CA ASN A 284 -7.12 18.11 -16.59
C ASN A 284 -7.35 19.10 -17.75
N GLN A 285 -6.30 19.81 -18.19
CA GLN A 285 -6.35 20.66 -19.39
C GLN A 285 -6.54 19.88 -20.69
N LEU A 286 -5.98 18.67 -20.80
CA LEU A 286 -6.22 17.80 -21.96
C LEU A 286 -7.65 17.26 -21.98
N ILE A 287 -8.19 16.85 -20.83
CA ILE A 287 -9.59 16.42 -20.69
C ILE A 287 -10.55 17.56 -21.10
N GLU A 288 -10.23 18.80 -20.74
CA GLU A 288 -10.99 19.98 -21.21
C GLU A 288 -10.98 20.09 -22.73
N LYS A 289 -9.79 20.01 -23.33
CA LYS A 289 -9.61 20.08 -24.79
C LYS A 289 -10.30 18.93 -25.52
N ALA A 290 -10.51 17.80 -24.86
CA ALA A 290 -11.30 16.67 -25.37
C ALA A 290 -12.82 16.92 -25.34
N GLY A 291 -13.28 18.04 -24.77
CA GLY A 291 -14.67 18.49 -24.86
C GLY A 291 -15.45 18.50 -23.54
N ILE A 292 -14.80 18.30 -22.40
CA ILE A 292 -15.44 18.39 -21.07
C ILE A 292 -15.12 19.76 -20.45
N ILE A 293 -15.89 20.78 -20.82
CA ILE A 293 -15.69 22.17 -20.37
C ILE A 293 -16.36 22.39 -19.01
N GLY A 294 -15.64 23.00 -18.06
CA GLY A 294 -16.11 23.21 -16.69
C GLY A 294 -16.02 21.96 -15.81
N GLU A 295 -16.62 22.00 -14.61
CA GLU A 295 -16.65 20.87 -13.66
C GLU A 295 -15.23 20.31 -13.37
N GLU A 296 -14.23 21.19 -13.24
CA GLU A 296 -12.80 20.83 -13.26
C GLU A 296 -12.41 19.75 -12.24
N ASN A 297 -12.94 19.86 -11.02
CA ASN A 297 -12.71 18.89 -9.96
C ASN A 297 -13.46 17.58 -10.23
N SER A 298 -14.72 17.69 -10.65
CA SER A 298 -15.59 16.54 -10.91
C SER A 298 -15.08 15.70 -12.09
N ARG A 299 -14.62 16.33 -13.19
CA ARG A 299 -14.11 15.63 -14.38
C ARG A 299 -12.79 14.93 -14.09
N LEU A 300 -11.88 15.57 -13.36
CA LEU A 300 -10.60 14.97 -12.98
C LEU A 300 -10.82 13.80 -12.00
N LEU A 301 -11.67 14.00 -10.99
CA LEU A 301 -12.01 12.94 -10.04
C LEU A 301 -12.66 11.74 -10.76
N LEU A 302 -13.62 11.99 -11.66
CA LEU A 302 -14.29 10.93 -12.41
C LEU A 302 -13.32 10.21 -13.35
N PHE A 303 -12.38 10.93 -13.97
CA PHE A 303 -11.31 10.32 -14.75
C PHE A 303 -10.46 9.38 -13.89
N LEU A 304 -9.99 9.84 -12.73
CA LEU A 304 -9.17 9.05 -11.80
C LEU A 304 -9.91 7.80 -11.29
N ILE A 305 -11.20 7.94 -10.97
CA ILE A 305 -12.05 6.80 -10.61
C ILE A 305 -12.12 5.82 -11.78
N THR A 306 -12.32 6.32 -13.00
CA THR A 306 -12.49 5.47 -14.19
C THR A 306 -11.22 4.69 -14.50
N ILE A 307 -10.04 5.33 -14.55
CA ILE A 307 -8.76 4.64 -14.87
C ILE A 307 -8.33 3.63 -13.81
N SER A 308 -8.85 3.73 -12.58
CA SER A 308 -8.53 2.80 -11.50
C SER A 308 -8.99 1.36 -11.77
N TYR A 309 -9.77 1.11 -12.84
CA TYR A 309 -10.16 -0.23 -13.31
C TYR A 309 -8.96 -1.16 -13.62
N LEU A 310 -7.77 -0.58 -13.85
CA LEU A 310 -6.52 -1.32 -14.04
C LEU A 310 -5.81 -1.68 -12.73
N ASN A 311 -6.26 -1.14 -11.59
CA ASN A 311 -5.65 -1.39 -10.29
C ASN A 311 -6.23 -2.67 -9.65
N LYS A 312 -5.48 -3.27 -8.71
CA LYS A 312 -5.94 -4.38 -7.86
C LYS A 312 -7.15 -4.06 -6.98
N SER A 313 -7.58 -2.81 -6.91
CA SER A 313 -8.74 -2.38 -6.12
C SER A 313 -9.29 -1.09 -6.75
N PRO A 314 -10.21 -1.19 -7.72
CA PRO A 314 -10.75 -0.06 -8.44
C PRO A 314 -11.65 0.76 -7.53
N LEU A 315 -11.65 2.06 -7.76
CA LEU A 315 -12.53 3.01 -7.12
C LEU A 315 -13.92 2.94 -7.74
N HIS A 316 -14.92 3.24 -6.92
CA HIS A 316 -16.32 3.33 -7.33
C HIS A 316 -16.85 4.73 -7.06
N GLY A 317 -17.59 5.27 -8.02
CA GLY A 317 -18.17 6.60 -7.92
C GLY A 317 -19.66 6.58 -8.27
N ILE A 318 -20.43 7.43 -7.59
CA ILE A 318 -21.80 7.75 -7.96
C ILE A 318 -21.85 9.23 -8.28
N VAL A 319 -22.39 9.59 -9.45
CA VAL A 319 -22.54 10.99 -9.87
C VAL A 319 -23.98 11.42 -9.58
N GLN A 320 -24.15 12.30 -8.61
CA GLN A 320 -25.46 12.82 -8.19
C GLN A 320 -25.62 14.30 -8.55
N GLY A 321 -26.83 14.71 -8.91
CA GLY A 321 -27.13 16.09 -9.29
C GLY A 321 -28.51 16.23 -9.92
N SER A 322 -28.98 17.46 -10.14
CA SER A 322 -30.32 17.75 -10.68
C SER A 322 -30.52 17.22 -12.10
N SER A 323 -31.78 16.97 -12.49
CA SER A 323 -32.10 16.57 -13.86
C SER A 323 -31.66 17.66 -14.86
N GLY A 324 -31.06 17.26 -15.99
CA GLY A 324 -30.55 18.20 -17.00
C GLY A 324 -29.20 18.86 -16.68
N SER A 325 -28.59 18.59 -15.51
CA SER A 325 -27.31 19.23 -15.11
C SER A 325 -26.05 18.72 -15.86
N GLY A 326 -26.21 17.86 -16.87
CA GLY A 326 -25.07 17.34 -17.66
C GLY A 326 -24.34 16.13 -17.09
N LYS A 327 -24.88 15.44 -16.06
CA LYS A 327 -24.25 14.24 -15.45
C LYS A 327 -23.92 13.14 -16.46
N THR A 328 -24.90 12.77 -17.28
CA THR A 328 -24.70 11.73 -18.31
C THR A 328 -23.66 12.17 -19.34
N HIS A 329 -23.57 13.47 -19.62
CA HIS A 329 -22.59 14.02 -20.55
C HIS A 329 -21.16 13.88 -20.00
N ILE A 330 -20.89 14.27 -18.74
CA ILE A 330 -19.56 14.13 -18.15
C ILE A 330 -19.13 12.66 -18.03
N ILE A 331 -20.04 11.77 -17.62
CA ILE A 331 -19.78 10.31 -17.55
C ILE A 331 -19.44 9.75 -18.93
N SER A 332 -20.27 10.06 -19.93
CA SER A 332 -20.08 9.55 -21.30
C SER A 332 -18.76 10.01 -21.89
N ARG A 333 -18.42 11.30 -21.71
CA ARG A 333 -17.17 11.86 -22.25
C ARG A 333 -15.94 11.28 -21.59
N ILE A 334 -15.95 11.06 -20.28
CA ILE A 334 -14.85 10.37 -19.60
C ILE A 334 -14.72 8.93 -20.08
N ALA A 335 -15.84 8.23 -20.27
CA ALA A 335 -15.86 6.87 -20.79
C ALA A 335 -15.36 6.77 -22.24
N ASP A 336 -15.59 7.81 -23.06
CA ASP A 336 -15.06 7.89 -24.43
C ASP A 336 -13.52 8.04 -24.46
N LEU A 337 -12.89 8.43 -23.34
CA LEU A 337 -11.42 8.51 -23.22
C LEU A 337 -10.76 7.16 -22.89
N MET A 338 -11.55 6.13 -22.62
CA MET A 338 -11.07 4.79 -22.24
C MET A 338 -11.05 3.86 -23.46
N PRO A 339 -10.30 2.74 -23.43
CA PRO A 339 -10.43 1.69 -24.42
C PRO A 339 -11.87 1.19 -24.48
N GLN A 340 -12.51 1.24 -25.65
CA GLN A 340 -13.95 0.98 -25.75
C GLN A 340 -14.29 -0.49 -25.54
N GLU A 341 -13.33 -1.40 -25.79
CA GLU A 341 -13.41 -2.82 -25.45
C GLU A 341 -13.58 -3.08 -23.95
N ASP A 342 -13.19 -2.14 -23.10
CA ASP A 342 -13.25 -2.27 -21.64
C ASP A 342 -14.48 -1.59 -21.04
N VAL A 343 -15.22 -0.80 -21.81
CA VAL A 343 -16.36 -0.01 -21.34
C VAL A 343 -17.68 -0.75 -21.61
N LEU A 344 -18.38 -1.10 -20.53
CA LEU A 344 -19.72 -1.68 -20.55
C LEU A 344 -20.75 -0.67 -20.05
N ARG A 345 -21.63 -0.18 -20.93
CA ARG A 345 -22.67 0.80 -20.58
C ARG A 345 -24.04 0.16 -20.51
N PHE A 346 -24.74 0.40 -19.41
CA PHE A 346 -26.08 -0.13 -19.16
C PHE A 346 -27.04 1.00 -18.74
N THR A 347 -28.15 1.12 -19.44
CA THR A 347 -29.29 1.94 -18.98
C THR A 347 -30.10 1.21 -17.91
N ARG A 348 -30.14 -0.12 -17.99
CA ARG A 348 -30.72 -1.03 -17.00
C ARG A 348 -29.92 -2.32 -16.95
N ILE A 349 -29.80 -2.91 -15.77
CA ILE A 349 -29.20 -4.22 -15.55
C ILE A 349 -30.12 -5.07 -14.67
N THR A 350 -30.18 -6.37 -14.94
CA THR A 350 -30.96 -7.32 -14.13
C THR A 350 -30.03 -8.13 -13.24
N GLU A 351 -30.51 -8.54 -12.07
CA GLU A 351 -29.78 -9.45 -11.18
C GLU A 351 -29.30 -10.69 -11.93
N SER A 352 -30.18 -11.35 -12.68
CA SER A 352 -29.83 -12.56 -13.44
C SER A 352 -28.70 -12.32 -14.43
N SER A 353 -28.63 -11.14 -15.08
CA SER A 353 -27.54 -10.83 -16.00
C SER A 353 -26.19 -10.73 -15.30
N LEU A 354 -26.13 -10.23 -14.07
CA LEU A 354 -24.89 -10.11 -13.29
C LEU A 354 -24.30 -11.48 -12.91
N TYR A 355 -25.16 -12.47 -12.62
CA TYR A 355 -24.73 -13.82 -12.24
C TYR A 355 -24.40 -14.75 -13.43
N ASN A 356 -24.82 -14.38 -14.65
CA ASN A 356 -24.70 -15.23 -15.83
C ASN A 356 -23.48 -14.88 -16.71
N TRP A 357 -22.68 -13.87 -16.34
CA TRP A 357 -21.41 -13.59 -17.00
C TRP A 357 -20.39 -14.72 -16.74
N GLY A 358 -19.44 -14.90 -17.65
CA GLY A 358 -18.30 -15.78 -17.43
C GLY A 358 -17.40 -15.30 -16.29
N GLU A 359 -16.54 -16.20 -15.80
CA GLU A 359 -15.71 -15.93 -14.62
C GLU A 359 -14.81 -14.69 -14.77
N PHE A 360 -14.36 -14.40 -15.98
CA PHE A 360 -13.46 -13.29 -16.28
C PHE A 360 -14.05 -12.28 -17.25
N ASP A 361 -15.35 -12.36 -17.58
CA ASP A 361 -15.95 -11.48 -18.58
C ASP A 361 -16.04 -10.03 -18.10
N LEU A 362 -16.10 -9.83 -16.77
CA LEU A 362 -16.10 -8.51 -16.13
C LEU A 362 -14.74 -8.13 -15.52
N PHE A 363 -13.70 -8.95 -15.75
CA PHE A 363 -12.35 -8.67 -15.28
C PHE A 363 -11.79 -7.44 -16.01
N GLN A 364 -11.31 -6.45 -15.23
CA GLN A 364 -10.81 -5.18 -15.75
C GLN A 364 -11.78 -4.50 -16.73
N LYS A 365 -13.09 -4.53 -16.42
CA LYS A 365 -14.12 -3.80 -17.17
C LYS A 365 -14.65 -2.61 -16.40
N ILE A 366 -14.90 -1.53 -17.12
CA ILE A 366 -15.55 -0.31 -16.63
C ILE A 366 -17.05 -0.48 -16.82
N ILE A 367 -17.79 -0.65 -15.72
CA ILE A 367 -19.25 -0.77 -15.74
C ILE A 367 -19.87 0.61 -15.45
N ILE A 368 -20.64 1.12 -16.40
CA ILE A 368 -21.36 2.38 -16.29
C ILE A 368 -22.86 2.10 -16.25
N ILE A 369 -23.51 2.55 -15.19
CA ILE A 369 -24.96 2.46 -15.00
C ILE A 369 -25.52 3.86 -15.06
N GLU A 370 -26.29 4.16 -16.12
CA GLU A 370 -26.78 5.52 -16.37
C GLU A 370 -27.94 5.92 -15.44
N ASP A 371 -28.81 4.97 -15.09
CA ASP A 371 -29.96 5.17 -14.22
C ASP A 371 -29.92 4.17 -13.05
N LEU A 372 -29.19 4.54 -11.99
CA LEU A 372 -29.05 3.72 -10.79
C LEU A 372 -30.36 3.61 -10.02
N ASP A 373 -31.11 4.71 -9.90
CA ASP A 373 -32.38 4.78 -9.16
C ASP A 373 -33.49 3.97 -9.85
N GLY A 374 -33.41 3.83 -11.17
CA GLY A 374 -34.31 2.99 -11.97
C GLY A 374 -34.06 1.49 -11.89
N LEU A 375 -33.02 1.04 -11.17
CA LEU A 375 -32.72 -0.38 -10.99
C LEU A 375 -33.63 -1.03 -9.94
N LYS A 376 -33.94 -2.31 -10.16
CA LYS A 376 -34.62 -3.13 -9.15
C LYS A 376 -33.73 -3.32 -7.93
N GLU A 377 -34.33 -3.43 -6.74
CA GLU A 377 -33.61 -3.64 -5.48
C GLU A 377 -32.66 -4.84 -5.52
N ASP A 378 -33.10 -5.97 -6.09
CA ASP A 378 -32.27 -7.18 -6.19
C ASP A 378 -31.00 -6.96 -7.04
N ALA A 379 -31.12 -6.18 -8.13
CA ALA A 379 -29.98 -5.83 -8.97
C ALA A 379 -29.02 -4.86 -8.24
N LEU A 380 -29.57 -3.89 -7.49
CA LEU A 380 -28.77 -3.00 -6.64
C LEU A 380 -28.03 -3.76 -5.55
N TYR A 381 -28.67 -4.75 -4.94
CA TYR A 381 -28.05 -5.61 -3.94
C TYR A 381 -26.88 -6.40 -4.53
N ALA A 382 -27.08 -7.07 -5.67
CA ALA A 382 -26.03 -7.79 -6.37
C ALA A 382 -24.86 -6.87 -6.75
N LEU A 383 -25.12 -5.64 -7.21
CA LEU A 383 -24.07 -4.66 -7.51
C LEU A 383 -23.27 -4.25 -6.27
N ARG A 384 -23.94 -4.00 -5.13
CA ARG A 384 -23.26 -3.67 -3.87
C ARG A 384 -22.39 -4.82 -3.39
N GLU A 385 -22.88 -6.05 -3.51
CA GLU A 385 -22.12 -7.25 -3.19
C GLU A 385 -20.90 -7.39 -4.11
N PHE A 386 -21.07 -7.18 -5.41
CA PHE A 386 -19.97 -7.24 -6.37
C PHE A 386 -18.92 -6.15 -6.15
N ILE A 387 -19.35 -4.94 -5.76
CA ILE A 387 -18.45 -3.85 -5.35
C ILE A 387 -17.68 -4.23 -4.07
N SER A 388 -18.35 -4.82 -3.09
CA SER A 388 -17.74 -5.08 -1.77
C SER A 388 -16.84 -6.31 -1.76
N ASN A 389 -17.21 -7.37 -2.47
CA ASN A 389 -16.55 -8.66 -2.45
C ASN A 389 -15.67 -8.93 -3.68
N GLN A 390 -15.75 -8.09 -4.72
CA GLN A 390 -15.10 -8.26 -6.03
C GLN A 390 -15.48 -9.55 -6.80
N VAL A 391 -16.35 -10.37 -6.22
CA VAL A 391 -16.77 -11.66 -6.78
C VAL A 391 -18.24 -11.89 -6.46
N LEU A 392 -19.02 -12.28 -7.46
CA LEU A 392 -20.36 -12.84 -7.29
C LEU A 392 -20.30 -14.36 -7.42
N ARG A 393 -21.02 -15.07 -6.56
CA ARG A 393 -21.12 -16.53 -6.60
C ARG A 393 -22.58 -16.95 -6.58
N SER A 394 -22.97 -17.79 -7.52
CA SER A 394 -24.29 -18.41 -7.56
C SER A 394 -24.14 -19.92 -7.71
N SER A 395 -25.15 -20.66 -7.25
CA SER A 395 -25.21 -22.12 -7.45
C SER A 395 -26.43 -22.42 -8.30
N VAL A 396 -26.21 -22.80 -9.56
CA VAL A 396 -27.27 -23.14 -10.50
C VAL A 396 -27.37 -24.66 -10.68
N THR A 397 -28.57 -25.14 -10.97
CA THR A 397 -28.79 -26.56 -11.25
C THR A 397 -28.78 -26.80 -12.75
N ILE A 398 -27.87 -27.64 -13.24
CA ILE A 398 -27.74 -28.01 -14.64
C ILE A 398 -28.11 -29.48 -14.81
N LYS A 399 -28.84 -29.81 -15.88
CA LYS A 399 -29.11 -31.20 -16.23
C LYS A 399 -27.92 -31.80 -16.98
N ASP A 400 -27.43 -32.96 -16.53
CA ASP A 400 -26.41 -33.71 -17.25
C ASP A 400 -26.98 -34.32 -18.55
N LYS A 401 -26.10 -34.88 -19.40
CA LYS A 401 -26.49 -35.56 -20.66
C LYS A 401 -27.43 -36.76 -20.44
N LYS A 402 -27.63 -37.19 -19.19
CA LYS A 402 -28.52 -38.29 -18.77
C LYS A 402 -29.81 -37.78 -18.10
N GLY A 403 -30.03 -36.48 -18.04
CA GLY A 403 -31.24 -35.85 -17.48
C GLY A 403 -31.22 -35.64 -15.95
N ASN A 404 -30.13 -35.95 -15.25
CA ASN A 404 -30.02 -35.76 -13.81
C ASN A 404 -29.64 -34.32 -13.46
N ASN A 405 -30.22 -33.81 -12.37
CA ASN A 405 -29.88 -32.50 -11.83
C ASN A 405 -28.50 -32.55 -11.15
N LYS A 406 -27.56 -31.71 -11.59
CA LYS A 406 -26.24 -31.53 -11.00
C LYS A 406 -26.06 -30.04 -10.65
N SER A 407 -25.61 -29.75 -9.44
CA SER A 407 -25.26 -28.37 -9.08
C SER A 407 -23.94 -27.96 -9.77
N LYS A 408 -23.93 -26.76 -10.35
CA LYS A 408 -22.73 -26.08 -10.84
C LYS A 408 -22.67 -24.73 -10.14
N THR A 409 -21.52 -24.43 -9.55
CA THR A 409 -21.25 -23.10 -9.02
C THR A 409 -20.78 -22.22 -10.16
N GLU A 410 -21.44 -21.08 -10.34
CA GLU A 410 -21.00 -20.02 -11.24
C GLU A 410 -20.38 -18.91 -10.42
N LYS A 411 -19.29 -18.37 -10.93
CA LYS A 411 -18.46 -17.36 -10.27
C LYS A 411 -18.20 -16.30 -11.32
N VAL A 412 -18.40 -15.05 -10.93
CA VAL A 412 -18.11 -13.88 -11.76
C VAL A 412 -17.13 -13.02 -10.98
N CYS A 413 -15.97 -12.74 -11.57
CA CYS A 413 -14.91 -11.97 -10.94
C CYS A 413 -14.83 -10.59 -11.56
N LYS A 414 -14.57 -9.59 -10.71
CA LYS A 414 -14.22 -8.23 -11.13
C LYS A 414 -12.70 -8.07 -11.28
N GLU A 415 -11.95 -8.92 -10.57
CA GLU A 415 -10.49 -9.00 -10.44
C GLU A 415 -10.03 -10.46 -10.37
#